data_AF-A0A9E2ULL2-F1
#
_entry.id   AF-A0A9E2ULL2-F1
#
_cell.length_a   1.000
_cell.length_b   1.000
_cell.length_c   1.000
_cell.angle_alpha   90.00
_cell.angle_beta   90.00
_cell.angle_gamma   90.00
#
_symmetry.space_group_name_H-M   'P 1'
#
loop_
_entity.id
_entity.type
_entity.pdbx_description
1 polymer ?
#
loop_
_entity_poly.entity_id
_entity_poly.type
_entity_poly.pdbx_seq_one_letter_code
_entity_poly.pdbx_strand_id
1 'polypeptide(L)'
;MRFPFASLAAAMRRPAREIERADRVMVVRVPEGWPDVQVEAWLDWADSESLAPEGDDPLAEIAAALAGRYGGEEPEALAATLLLGLAAPARMSRTTPGVVDLAEPGAARRLEAETAARRAERLAAGAVEAAAAMLDRVADAVSRCEGPRADCADPDRNPALARAALAARRAGAADADIVRAMQGERFTVEPRPLAARPPLLALADRAMIASGAPEALAAAAAGLDGDLVLTFDPETAEAVAAAGRGPAILLSLPALERLAGPAFEAALVDLVHLWTRALAA
;
A
#
# COMPACT_ATOMS: atom_id res chain seq x y z
N MET A 1 9.98 15.11 31.99
CA MET A 1 8.85 14.36 32.58
C MET A 1 8.24 13.58 31.44
N ARG A 2 8.10 12.25 31.54
CA ARG A 2 7.57 11.43 30.44
C ARG A 2 6.07 11.66 30.27
N PHE A 3 5.60 11.63 29.03
CA PHE A 3 4.19 11.79 28.69
C PHE A 3 3.38 10.57 29.21
N PRO A 4 2.25 10.79 29.91
CA PRO A 4 1.62 9.77 30.74
C PRO A 4 0.64 8.87 29.95
N PHE A 5 1.11 8.18 28.91
CA PHE A 5 0.25 7.35 28.04
C PHE A 5 -0.59 6.32 28.81
N ALA A 6 0.02 5.57 29.74
CA ALA A 6 -0.67 4.56 30.52
C ALA A 6 -1.81 5.15 31.38
N SER A 7 -1.57 6.31 32.01
CA SER A 7 -2.59 6.98 32.82
C SER A 7 -3.74 7.51 31.95
N LEU A 8 -3.43 8.03 30.75
CA LEU A 8 -4.45 8.49 29.81
C LEU A 8 -5.29 7.34 29.27
N ALA A 9 -4.68 6.21 28.93
CA ALA A 9 -5.41 5.02 28.47
C ALA A 9 -6.31 4.45 29.58
N ALA A 10 -5.84 4.43 30.83
CA ALA A 10 -6.63 3.97 31.97
C ALA A 10 -7.83 4.90 32.27
N ALA A 11 -7.68 6.22 32.04
CA ALA A 11 -8.74 7.19 32.25
C ALA A 11 -9.73 7.29 31.07
N MET A 12 -9.38 6.75 29.90
CA MET A 12 -10.19 6.82 28.70
C MET A 12 -11.47 5.99 28.82
N ARG A 13 -12.62 6.57 28.46
CA ARG A 13 -13.88 5.83 28.40
C ARG A 13 -13.85 4.80 27.27
N ARG A 14 -14.09 3.55 27.64
CA ARG A 14 -14.16 2.41 26.73
C ARG A 14 -15.42 1.58 26.98
N PRO A 15 -16.60 2.07 26.54
CA PRO A 15 -17.84 1.33 26.71
C PRO A 15 -17.80 -0.01 25.99
N ALA A 16 -18.55 -0.98 26.50
CA ALA A 16 -18.79 -2.23 25.80
C ALA A 16 -19.63 -1.96 24.55
N ARG A 17 -19.21 -2.53 23.42
CA ARG A 17 -19.89 -2.45 22.12
C ARG A 17 -19.96 -3.84 21.51
N GLU A 18 -21.11 -4.18 20.93
CA GLU A 18 -21.27 -5.38 20.11
C GLU A 18 -20.72 -5.11 18.70
N ILE A 19 -19.85 -5.99 18.23
CA ILE A 19 -19.24 -5.94 16.89
C ILE A 19 -19.61 -7.24 16.17
N GLU A 20 -20.21 -7.10 14.99
CA GLU A 20 -20.55 -8.21 14.12
C GLU A 20 -19.31 -8.64 13.30
N ARG A 21 -18.92 -9.90 13.42
CA ARG A 21 -17.85 -10.54 12.63
C ARG A 21 -18.49 -11.53 11.66
N ALA A 22 -17.71 -12.01 10.70
CA ALA A 22 -18.18 -12.93 9.66
C ALA A 22 -18.80 -14.24 10.22
N ASP A 23 -18.35 -14.70 11.39
CA ASP A 23 -18.75 -15.97 12.01
C ASP A 23 -19.43 -15.82 13.39
N ARG A 24 -19.44 -14.63 14.00
CA ARG A 24 -19.92 -14.40 15.38
C ARG A 24 -20.18 -12.93 15.69
N VAL A 25 -20.88 -12.65 16.78
CA VAL A 25 -20.95 -11.31 17.41
C VAL A 25 -20.07 -11.33 18.64
N MET A 26 -19.25 -10.29 18.82
CA MET A 26 -18.34 -10.15 19.96
C MET A 26 -18.63 -8.86 20.73
N VAL A 27 -18.55 -8.92 22.07
CA VAL A 27 -18.58 -7.72 22.92
C VAL A 27 -17.16 -7.27 23.18
N VAL A 28 -16.85 -6.00 22.87
CA VAL A 28 -15.51 -5.42 23.04
C VAL A 28 -15.57 -4.07 23.71
N ARG A 29 -14.55 -3.73 24.51
CA ARG A 29 -14.41 -2.41 25.12
C ARG A 29 -13.57 -1.50 24.23
N VAL A 30 -14.22 -0.55 23.58
CA VAL A 30 -13.60 0.28 22.52
C VAL A 30 -13.60 1.74 22.91
N PRO A 31 -12.57 2.53 22.53
CA PRO A 31 -12.65 3.99 22.66
C PRO A 31 -13.89 4.54 21.94
N GLU A 32 -14.59 5.48 22.57
CA GLU A 32 -15.87 6.01 22.04
C GLU A 32 -15.74 6.59 20.62
N GLY A 33 -14.59 7.22 20.32
CA GLY A 33 -14.32 7.81 19.01
C GLY A 33 -13.87 6.84 17.92
N TRP A 34 -13.72 5.54 18.21
CA TRP A 34 -13.37 4.55 17.18
C TRP A 34 -14.62 4.12 16.41
N PRO A 35 -14.62 4.17 15.06
CA PRO A 35 -15.68 3.58 14.26
C PRO A 35 -15.57 2.05 14.27
N ASP A 36 -16.69 1.35 14.04
CA ASP A 36 -16.73 -0.12 14.10
C ASP A 36 -15.76 -0.76 13.10
N VAL A 37 -15.62 -0.20 11.90
CA VAL A 37 -14.63 -0.63 10.89
C VAL A 37 -13.18 -0.61 11.41
N GLN A 38 -12.83 0.34 12.28
CA GLN A 38 -11.49 0.38 12.87
C GLN A 38 -11.31 -0.73 13.91
N VAL A 39 -12.36 -1.03 14.66
CA VAL A 39 -12.36 -2.12 15.65
C VAL A 39 -12.28 -3.47 14.94
N GLU A 40 -13.10 -3.69 13.91
CA GLU A 40 -13.07 -4.87 13.06
C GLU A 40 -11.69 -5.10 12.44
N ALA A 41 -11.08 -4.05 11.86
CA ALA A 41 -9.74 -4.14 11.29
C ALA A 41 -8.68 -4.56 12.33
N TRP A 42 -8.80 -4.10 13.57
CA TRP A 42 -7.92 -4.52 14.67
C TRP A 42 -8.11 -5.98 15.05
N LEU A 43 -9.35 -6.46 15.08
CA LEU A 43 -9.67 -7.85 15.40
C LEU A 43 -9.28 -8.79 14.27
N ASP A 44 -9.52 -8.42 13.01
CA ASP A 44 -9.08 -9.16 11.82
C ASP A 44 -7.56 -9.30 11.78
N TRP A 45 -6.85 -8.20 12.09
CA TRP A 45 -5.39 -8.24 12.22
C TRP A 45 -4.95 -9.18 13.34
N ALA A 46 -5.56 -9.10 14.53
CA ALA A 46 -5.21 -9.96 15.66
C ALA A 46 -5.44 -11.45 15.34
N ASP A 47 -6.54 -11.79 14.68
CA ASP A 47 -6.82 -13.15 14.21
C ASP A 47 -5.74 -13.61 13.21
N SER A 48 -5.32 -12.74 12.27
CA SER A 48 -4.25 -13.05 11.31
C SER A 48 -2.88 -13.29 11.97
N GLU A 49 -2.65 -12.71 13.14
CA GLU A 49 -1.44 -12.84 13.96
C GLU A 49 -1.57 -13.91 15.04
N SER A 50 -2.67 -14.69 15.03
CA SER A 50 -2.99 -15.72 16.01
C SER A 50 -2.97 -15.20 17.45
N LEU A 51 -3.45 -13.97 17.66
CA LEU A 51 -3.70 -13.38 18.96
C LEU A 51 -5.17 -13.61 19.32
N ALA A 52 -5.44 -14.73 19.99
CA ALA A 52 -6.80 -15.07 20.44
C ALA A 52 -7.10 -14.41 21.79
N PRO A 53 -7.96 -13.38 21.86
CA PRO A 53 -8.42 -12.83 23.14
C PRO A 53 -9.38 -13.82 23.81
N GLU A 54 -9.26 -13.99 25.13
CA GLU A 54 -10.07 -14.95 25.91
C GLU A 54 -10.94 -14.27 26.98
N GLY A 55 -10.66 -13.02 27.35
CA GLY A 55 -11.37 -12.31 28.41
C GLY A 55 -12.33 -11.22 27.95
N ASP A 56 -12.78 -10.43 28.92
CA ASP A 56 -13.84 -9.43 28.77
C ASP A 56 -13.38 -8.13 28.08
N ASP A 57 -12.09 -7.99 27.83
CA ASP A 57 -11.51 -6.86 27.11
C ASP A 57 -10.52 -7.29 26.01
N PRO A 58 -11.04 -7.85 24.89
CA PRO A 58 -10.22 -8.34 23.80
C PRO A 58 -9.19 -7.35 23.27
N LEU A 59 -9.55 -6.08 23.12
CA LEU A 59 -8.63 -5.07 22.59
C LEU A 59 -7.48 -4.76 23.55
N ALA A 60 -7.72 -4.75 24.86
CA ALA A 60 -6.66 -4.55 25.84
C ALA A 60 -5.72 -5.76 25.90
N GLU A 61 -6.27 -6.97 25.81
CA GLU A 61 -5.50 -8.22 25.76
C GLU A 61 -4.61 -8.28 24.52
N ILE A 62 -5.16 -7.95 23.34
CA ILE A 62 -4.41 -7.88 22.09
C ILE A 62 -3.29 -6.84 22.19
N ALA A 63 -3.59 -5.65 22.73
CA ALA A 63 -2.58 -4.59 22.89
C ALA A 63 -1.46 -5.00 23.85
N ALA A 64 -1.79 -5.65 24.98
CA ALA A 64 -0.83 -6.15 25.95
C ALA A 64 0.02 -7.29 25.37
N ALA A 65 -0.60 -8.23 24.65
CA ALA A 65 0.11 -9.33 24.00
C ALA A 65 1.09 -8.81 22.95
N LEU A 66 0.68 -7.84 22.12
CA LEU A 66 1.57 -7.20 21.16
C LEU A 66 2.71 -6.45 21.85
N ALA A 67 2.43 -5.66 22.88
CA ALA A 67 3.46 -4.98 23.66
C ALA A 67 4.47 -5.96 24.28
N GLY A 68 3.97 -7.09 24.81
CA GLY A 68 4.80 -8.16 25.37
C GLY A 68 5.70 -8.84 24.33
N ARG A 69 5.25 -8.98 23.06
CA ARG A 69 6.08 -9.53 21.97
C ARG A 69 7.33 -8.69 21.69
N TYR A 70 7.28 -7.39 21.91
CA TYR A 70 8.40 -6.47 21.66
C TYR A 70 9.32 -6.26 22.86
N GLY A 71 9.09 -6.95 24.00
CA GLY A 71 10.06 -7.02 25.10
C GLY A 71 10.54 -5.70 25.72
N GLY A 72 9.81 -4.59 25.50
CA GLY A 72 10.20 -3.27 25.98
C GLY A 72 10.15 -3.14 27.51
N GLU A 73 10.91 -2.21 28.08
CA GLU A 73 10.94 -1.96 29.53
C GLU A 73 9.60 -1.46 30.10
N GLU A 74 8.69 -0.96 29.25
CA GLU A 74 7.41 -0.35 29.63
C GLU A 74 6.25 -0.92 28.78
N PRO A 75 5.93 -2.23 28.91
CA PRO A 75 4.90 -2.88 28.09
C PRO A 75 3.51 -2.28 28.29
N GLU A 76 3.19 -1.78 29.49
CA GLU A 76 1.91 -1.12 29.76
C GLU A 76 1.80 0.21 29.01
N ALA A 77 2.89 0.96 28.90
CA ALA A 77 2.91 2.21 28.13
C ALA A 77 2.77 1.93 26.63
N LEU A 78 3.43 0.87 26.12
CA LEU A 78 3.28 0.43 24.72
C LEU A 78 1.83 0.06 24.42
N ALA A 79 1.22 -0.81 25.23
CA ALA A 79 -0.18 -1.21 25.10
C ALA A 79 -1.12 0.00 25.15
N ALA A 80 -0.85 0.96 26.03
CA ALA A 80 -1.62 2.19 26.13
C ALA A 80 -1.58 3.02 24.83
N THR A 81 -0.43 3.11 24.15
CA THR A 81 -0.36 3.85 22.87
C THR A 81 -1.19 3.20 21.76
N LEU A 82 -1.33 1.86 21.78
CA LEU A 82 -2.21 1.13 20.87
C LEU A 82 -3.68 1.41 21.17
N LEU A 83 -4.08 1.31 22.45
CA LEU A 83 -5.45 1.57 22.89
C LEU A 83 -5.89 3.01 22.64
N LEU A 84 -4.99 3.98 22.80
CA LEU A 84 -5.24 5.40 22.49
C LEU A 84 -5.34 5.66 20.97
N GLY A 85 -5.03 4.68 20.12
CA GLY A 85 -5.02 4.84 18.67
C GLY A 85 -3.86 5.72 18.17
N LEU A 86 -2.79 5.82 18.96
CA LEU A 86 -1.58 6.57 18.60
C LEU A 86 -0.62 5.72 17.78
N ALA A 87 -0.64 4.41 18.00
CA ALA A 87 0.20 3.44 17.33
C ALA A 87 -0.64 2.29 16.77
N ALA A 88 -0.25 1.76 15.63
CA ALA A 88 -0.83 0.56 15.04
C ALA A 88 0.27 -0.36 14.50
N PRO A 89 0.10 -1.69 14.61
CA PRO A 89 1.00 -2.67 14.00
C PRO A 89 1.07 -2.44 12.49
N ALA A 90 2.27 -2.54 11.95
CA ALA A 90 2.54 -2.43 10.54
C ALA A 90 3.65 -3.39 10.13
N ARG A 91 3.87 -3.50 8.84
CA ARG A 91 5.02 -4.19 8.27
C ARG A 91 5.82 -3.20 7.47
N MET A 92 7.13 -3.20 7.67
CA MET A 92 8.01 -2.38 6.83
C MET A 92 7.87 -2.86 5.39
N SER A 93 7.80 -1.93 4.45
CA SER A 93 7.91 -2.29 3.03
C SER A 93 9.25 -2.97 2.83
N ARG A 94 9.22 -4.22 2.37
CA ARG A 94 10.45 -4.92 1.97
C ARG A 94 11.10 -4.13 0.85
N THR A 95 12.42 -4.09 0.76
CA THR A 95 13.10 -3.68 -0.46
C THR A 95 13.23 -4.86 -1.41
N THR A 96 13.48 -4.61 -2.69
CA THR A 96 13.87 -5.67 -3.62
C THR A 96 15.12 -6.38 -3.08
N PRO A 97 15.24 -7.71 -3.22
CA PRO A 97 16.44 -8.43 -2.80
C PRO A 97 17.70 -7.89 -3.49
N GLY A 98 18.74 -7.66 -2.68
CA GLY A 98 20.04 -7.17 -3.14
C GLY A 98 20.13 -5.64 -3.18
N VAL A 99 21.34 -5.14 -2.88
CA VAL A 99 21.70 -3.73 -3.03
C VAL A 99 22.30 -3.56 -4.42
N VAL A 100 21.88 -2.52 -5.14
CA VAL A 100 22.53 -2.11 -6.40
C VAL A 100 23.63 -1.11 -6.05
N ASP A 101 24.89 -1.56 -6.03
CA ASP A 101 26.02 -0.64 -5.91
C ASP A 101 26.24 0.08 -7.24
N LEU A 102 26.06 1.40 -7.25
CA LEU A 102 26.21 2.22 -8.46
C LEU A 102 27.64 2.27 -8.99
N ALA A 103 28.65 1.92 -8.18
CA ALA A 103 30.02 1.81 -8.63
C ALA A 103 30.28 0.52 -9.43
N GLU A 104 29.38 -0.47 -9.36
CA GLU A 104 29.54 -1.73 -10.08
C GLU A 104 29.29 -1.56 -11.60
N PRO A 105 30.12 -2.22 -12.44
CA PRO A 105 29.86 -2.28 -13.86
C PRO A 105 28.46 -2.84 -14.17
N GLY A 106 27.65 -2.06 -14.89
CA GLY A 106 26.30 -2.46 -15.30
C GLY A 106 25.20 -2.15 -14.29
N ALA A 107 25.49 -1.46 -13.18
CA ALA A 107 24.48 -0.97 -12.24
C ALA A 107 23.43 -0.09 -12.92
N ALA A 108 23.86 0.84 -13.78
CA ALA A 108 22.96 1.70 -14.56
C ALA A 108 21.98 0.87 -15.42
N ARG A 109 22.49 -0.13 -16.15
CA ARG A 109 21.67 -1.03 -16.98
C ARG A 109 20.67 -1.83 -16.14
N ARG A 110 21.04 -2.24 -14.92
CA ARG A 110 20.12 -2.94 -13.99
C ARG A 110 19.00 -2.00 -13.52
N LEU A 111 19.33 -0.76 -13.16
CA LEU A 111 18.33 0.26 -12.79
C LEU A 111 17.39 0.58 -13.93
N GLU A 112 17.92 0.75 -15.15
CA GLU A 112 17.11 1.00 -16.35
C GLU A 112 16.15 -0.15 -16.65
N ALA A 113 16.61 -1.40 -16.55
CA ALA A 113 15.78 -2.57 -16.76
C ALA A 113 14.63 -2.67 -15.74
N GLU A 114 14.92 -2.42 -14.46
CA GLU A 114 13.88 -2.41 -13.41
C GLU A 114 12.89 -1.26 -13.59
N THR A 115 13.38 -0.07 -13.95
CA THR A 115 12.55 1.10 -14.23
C THR A 115 11.65 0.86 -15.44
N ALA A 116 12.18 0.26 -16.51
CA ALA A 116 11.43 -0.11 -17.69
C ALA A 116 10.34 -1.16 -17.38
N ALA A 117 10.67 -2.17 -16.55
CA ALA A 117 9.71 -3.19 -16.12
C ALA A 117 8.54 -2.57 -15.33
N ARG A 118 8.82 -1.70 -14.36
CA ARG A 118 7.80 -0.99 -13.57
C ARG A 118 6.92 -0.08 -14.43
N ARG A 119 7.54 0.65 -15.36
CA ARG A 119 6.82 1.49 -16.31
C ARG A 119 5.91 0.66 -17.20
N ALA A 120 6.38 -0.48 -17.69
CA ALA A 120 5.58 -1.38 -18.51
C ALA A 120 4.37 -1.92 -17.75
N GLU A 121 4.52 -2.27 -16.47
CA GLU A 121 3.40 -2.71 -15.62
C GLU A 121 2.34 -1.61 -15.48
N ARG A 122 2.75 -0.37 -15.12
CA ARG A 122 1.83 0.78 -15.02
C ARG A 122 1.10 1.06 -16.33
N LEU A 123 1.82 1.03 -17.45
CA LEU A 123 1.24 1.26 -18.77
C LEU A 123 0.30 0.12 -19.18
N ALA A 124 0.61 -1.14 -18.83
CA ALA A 124 -0.22 -2.28 -19.17
C ALA A 124 -1.61 -2.20 -18.52
N ALA A 125 -1.69 -1.78 -17.25
CA ALA A 125 -2.98 -1.58 -16.58
C ALA A 125 -3.86 -0.58 -17.33
N GLY A 126 -3.32 0.60 -17.66
CA GLY A 126 -4.06 1.62 -18.43
C GLY A 126 -4.37 1.19 -19.87
N ALA A 127 -3.49 0.42 -20.51
CA ALA A 127 -3.72 -0.09 -21.87
C ALA A 127 -4.89 -1.08 -21.92
N VAL A 128 -4.99 -1.96 -20.92
CA VAL A 128 -6.09 -2.93 -20.79
C VAL A 128 -7.43 -2.22 -20.62
N GLU A 129 -7.51 -1.22 -19.74
CA GLU A 129 -8.71 -0.41 -19.55
C GLU A 129 -9.11 0.36 -20.82
N ALA A 130 -8.13 0.95 -21.51
CA ALA A 130 -8.37 1.67 -22.76
C ALA A 130 -8.90 0.75 -23.87
N ALA A 131 -8.33 -0.46 -24.01
CA ALA A 131 -8.77 -1.45 -24.98
C ALA A 131 -10.21 -1.92 -24.70
N ALA A 132 -10.53 -2.22 -23.44
CA ALA A 132 -11.89 -2.60 -23.01
C ALA A 132 -12.91 -1.50 -23.35
N ALA A 133 -12.60 -0.25 -23.01
CA ALA A 133 -13.46 0.89 -23.31
C ALA A 133 -13.68 1.09 -24.83
N MET A 134 -12.69 0.78 -25.68
CA MET A 134 -12.89 0.85 -27.13
C MET A 134 -13.72 -0.31 -27.66
N LEU A 135 -13.59 -1.52 -27.11
CA LEU A 135 -14.45 -2.66 -27.47
C LEU A 135 -15.91 -2.41 -27.08
N ASP A 136 -16.17 -1.76 -25.94
CA ASP A 136 -17.53 -1.34 -25.58
C ASP A 136 -18.13 -0.36 -26.58
N ARG A 137 -17.31 0.54 -27.16
CA ARG A 137 -17.76 1.44 -28.23
C ARG A 137 -18.11 0.70 -29.52
N VAL A 138 -17.44 -0.41 -29.82
CA VAL A 138 -17.79 -1.28 -30.96
C VAL A 138 -19.17 -1.90 -30.75
N ALA A 139 -19.41 -2.48 -29.57
CA ALA A 139 -20.73 -3.04 -29.21
C ALA A 139 -21.83 -1.96 -29.23
N ASP A 140 -21.53 -0.77 -28.71
CA ASP A 140 -22.45 0.37 -28.75
C ASP A 140 -22.78 0.82 -30.18
N ALA A 141 -21.81 0.85 -31.09
CA ALA A 141 -22.02 1.26 -32.48
C ALA A 141 -22.97 0.33 -33.24
N VAL A 142 -22.98 -0.97 -32.92
CA VAL A 142 -23.94 -1.94 -33.48
C VAL A 142 -25.30 -1.81 -32.79
N SER A 143 -25.32 -1.74 -31.46
CA SER A 143 -26.58 -1.72 -30.69
C SER A 143 -27.43 -0.47 -30.89
N ARG A 144 -26.80 0.68 -31.16
CA ARG A 144 -27.48 1.97 -31.41
C ARG A 144 -27.81 2.21 -32.87
N CYS A 145 -27.35 1.35 -33.77
CA CYS A 145 -27.62 1.48 -35.19
C CYS A 145 -29.08 1.13 -35.48
N GLU A 146 -29.76 1.99 -36.23
CA GLU A 146 -31.12 1.77 -36.70
C GLU A 146 -31.08 1.11 -38.08
N GLY A 147 -31.49 -0.16 -38.17
CA GLY A 147 -31.53 -0.89 -39.43
C GLY A 147 -31.49 -2.41 -39.27
N PRO A 148 -31.43 -3.16 -40.39
CA PRO A 148 -31.22 -4.60 -40.36
C PRO A 148 -29.94 -4.94 -39.61
N ARG A 149 -30.00 -5.96 -38.73
CA ARG A 149 -28.85 -6.35 -37.90
C ARG A 149 -27.60 -6.68 -38.71
N ALA A 150 -27.76 -7.25 -39.91
CA ALA A 150 -26.67 -7.55 -40.81
C ALA A 150 -25.95 -6.29 -41.33
N ASP A 151 -26.71 -5.22 -41.64
CA ASP A 151 -26.13 -3.94 -42.10
C ASP A 151 -25.48 -3.19 -40.93
N CYS A 152 -26.10 -3.23 -39.75
CA CYS A 152 -25.55 -2.59 -38.55
C CYS A 152 -24.25 -3.26 -38.05
N ALA A 153 -24.06 -4.55 -38.33
CA ALA A 153 -22.85 -5.30 -38.01
C ALA A 153 -21.85 -5.38 -39.17
N ASP A 154 -22.06 -4.66 -40.28
CA ASP A 154 -21.15 -4.59 -41.42
C ASP A 154 -20.38 -3.26 -41.40
N PRO A 155 -19.04 -3.26 -41.18
CA PRO A 155 -18.24 -2.04 -41.17
C PRO A 155 -18.32 -1.20 -42.45
N ASP A 156 -18.58 -1.81 -43.61
CA ASP A 156 -18.70 -1.09 -44.88
C ASP A 156 -20.04 -0.33 -44.99
N ARG A 157 -21.05 -0.74 -44.21
CA ARG A 157 -22.39 -0.15 -44.18
C ARG A 157 -22.66 0.69 -42.92
N ASN A 158 -21.90 0.46 -41.85
CA ASN A 158 -21.97 1.21 -40.60
C ASN A 158 -20.67 2.01 -40.36
N PRO A 159 -20.62 3.30 -40.76
CA PRO A 159 -19.42 4.12 -40.59
C PRO A 159 -19.07 4.42 -39.12
N ALA A 160 -20.05 4.34 -38.19
CA ALA A 160 -19.77 4.45 -36.76
C ALA A 160 -19.01 3.22 -36.26
N LEU A 161 -19.42 2.02 -36.69
CA LEU A 161 -18.73 0.77 -36.42
C LEU A 161 -17.31 0.77 -37.01
N ALA A 162 -17.13 1.20 -38.27
CA ALA A 162 -15.80 1.26 -38.89
C ALA A 162 -14.82 2.14 -38.08
N ARG A 163 -15.28 3.31 -37.61
CA ARG A 163 -14.47 4.19 -36.74
C ARG A 163 -14.19 3.56 -35.38
N ALA A 164 -15.19 2.92 -34.77
CA ALA A 164 -15.02 2.25 -33.49
C ALA A 164 -14.02 1.09 -33.58
N ALA A 165 -14.11 0.26 -34.62
CA ALA A 165 -13.19 -0.85 -34.87
C ALA A 165 -11.76 -0.35 -35.10
N LEU A 166 -11.56 0.73 -35.87
CA LEU A 166 -10.24 1.33 -36.04
C LEU A 166 -9.67 1.88 -34.73
N ALA A 167 -10.51 2.50 -33.90
CA ALA A 167 -10.09 2.99 -32.58
C ALA A 167 -9.71 1.82 -31.65
N ALA A 168 -10.46 0.73 -31.66
CA ALA A 168 -10.15 -0.49 -30.91
C ALA A 168 -8.80 -1.10 -31.33
N ARG A 169 -8.52 -1.20 -32.63
CA ARG A 169 -7.21 -1.64 -33.14
C ARG A 169 -6.07 -0.74 -32.67
N ARG A 170 -6.27 0.59 -32.72
CA ARG A 170 -5.26 1.56 -32.24
C ARG A 170 -5.02 1.46 -30.72
N ALA A 171 -6.03 1.02 -29.97
CA ALA A 171 -5.91 0.72 -28.55
C ALA A 171 -5.33 -0.67 -28.26
N GLY A 172 -5.00 -1.47 -29.29
CA GLY A 172 -4.37 -2.78 -29.15
C GLY A 172 -5.33 -3.96 -29.05
N ALA A 173 -6.63 -3.77 -29.30
CA ALA A 173 -7.58 -4.89 -29.33
C ALA A 173 -7.32 -5.81 -30.54
N ALA A 174 -7.42 -7.12 -30.33
CA ALA A 174 -7.29 -8.09 -31.41
C ALA A 174 -8.56 -8.13 -32.28
N ASP A 175 -8.44 -8.49 -33.56
CA ASP A 175 -9.60 -8.58 -34.47
C ASP A 175 -10.67 -9.57 -33.98
N ALA A 176 -10.26 -10.64 -33.29
CA ALA A 176 -11.19 -11.59 -32.68
C ALA A 176 -12.06 -10.93 -31.60
N ASP A 177 -11.51 -10.02 -30.80
CA ASP A 177 -12.25 -9.28 -29.77
C ASP A 177 -13.23 -8.29 -30.39
N ILE A 178 -12.82 -7.64 -31.49
CA ILE A 178 -13.67 -6.71 -32.25
C ILE A 178 -14.87 -7.47 -32.83
N VAL A 179 -14.66 -8.65 -33.42
CA VAL A 179 -15.76 -9.48 -33.96
C VAL A 179 -16.72 -9.91 -32.85
N ARG A 180 -16.21 -10.27 -31.67
CA ARG A 180 -17.04 -10.60 -30.49
C ARG A 180 -17.84 -9.38 -30.00
N ALA A 181 -17.22 -8.21 -29.94
CA ALA A 181 -17.91 -6.96 -29.60
C ALA A 181 -19.02 -6.63 -30.61
N MET A 182 -18.78 -6.83 -31.92
CA MET A 182 -19.78 -6.66 -32.97
C MET A 182 -20.99 -7.58 -32.79
N GLN A 183 -20.78 -8.76 -32.20
CA GLN A 183 -21.85 -9.71 -31.88
C GLN A 183 -22.62 -9.33 -30.60
N GLY A 184 -22.13 -8.35 -29.83
CA GLY A 184 -22.76 -7.82 -28.62
C GLY A 184 -22.11 -8.26 -27.31
N GLU A 185 -20.96 -8.93 -27.35
CA GLU A 185 -20.21 -9.27 -26.14
C GLU A 185 -19.72 -8.00 -25.43
N ARG A 186 -19.90 -7.96 -24.11
CA ARG A 186 -19.38 -6.90 -23.24
C ARG A 186 -18.12 -7.40 -22.56
N PHE A 187 -17.05 -6.61 -22.67
CA PHE A 187 -15.75 -6.98 -22.13
C PHE A 187 -15.62 -6.40 -20.73
N THR A 188 -16.12 -7.13 -19.73
CA THR A 188 -15.77 -6.83 -18.34
C THR A 188 -14.34 -7.27 -18.12
N VAL A 189 -13.43 -6.29 -18.08
CA VAL A 189 -12.05 -6.57 -17.70
C VAL A 189 -11.89 -6.30 -16.22
N GLU A 190 -11.48 -7.32 -15.48
CA GLU A 190 -10.97 -7.12 -14.14
C GLU A 190 -9.51 -6.67 -14.28
N PRO A 191 -9.19 -5.38 -14.05
CA PRO A 191 -7.81 -4.93 -14.10
C PRO A 191 -7.04 -5.71 -13.04
N ARG A 192 -6.01 -6.43 -13.47
CA ARG A 192 -5.13 -7.09 -12.50
C ARG A 192 -4.51 -6.00 -11.64
N PRO A 193 -4.70 -6.02 -10.30
CA PRO A 193 -4.12 -5.00 -9.45
C PRO A 193 -2.61 -4.97 -9.68
N LEU A 194 -2.06 -3.76 -9.85
CA LEU A 194 -0.62 -3.58 -9.89
C LEU A 194 -0.07 -4.10 -8.57
N ALA A 195 0.72 -5.16 -8.62
CA ALA A 195 1.40 -5.65 -7.44
C ALA A 195 2.31 -4.51 -6.95
N ALA A 196 2.12 -4.08 -5.70
CA ALA A 196 3.01 -3.11 -5.09
C ALA A 196 4.43 -3.69 -5.09
N ARG A 197 5.29 -3.20 -5.97
CA ARG A 197 6.67 -3.66 -6.05
C ARG A 197 7.46 -3.02 -4.90
N PRO A 198 8.28 -3.80 -4.17
CA PRO A 198 9.14 -3.24 -3.15
C PRO A 198 10.11 -2.23 -3.77
N PRO A 199 10.49 -1.13 -3.09
CA PRO A 199 11.47 -0.20 -3.63
C PRO A 199 12.83 -0.87 -3.86
N LEU A 200 13.55 -0.41 -4.88
CA LEU A 200 14.95 -0.78 -5.11
C LEU A 200 15.82 -0.08 -4.07
N LEU A 201 16.85 -0.77 -3.59
CA LEU A 201 17.85 -0.21 -2.71
C LEU A 201 19.17 -0.08 -3.48
N ALA A 202 19.72 1.13 -3.54
CA ALA A 202 20.98 1.40 -4.20
C ALA A 202 21.98 2.06 -3.25
N LEU A 203 23.25 1.67 -3.38
CA LEU A 203 24.38 2.29 -2.71
C LEU A 203 25.10 3.20 -3.71
N ALA A 204 25.36 4.44 -3.34
CA ALA A 204 26.03 5.40 -4.20
C ALA A 204 27.16 6.14 -3.48
N ASP A 205 28.20 6.47 -4.23
CA ASP A 205 29.22 7.41 -3.77
C ASP A 205 28.71 8.86 -3.84
N ARG A 206 28.98 9.65 -2.80
CA ARG A 206 28.52 11.05 -2.72
C ARG A 206 29.15 11.94 -3.80
N ALA A 207 30.43 11.73 -4.12
CA ALA A 207 31.12 12.53 -5.13
C ALA A 207 30.65 12.17 -6.55
N MET A 208 30.38 10.89 -6.81
CA MET A 208 29.73 10.42 -8.04
C MET A 208 28.39 11.13 -8.24
N ILE A 209 27.51 11.14 -7.23
CA ILE A 209 26.21 11.82 -7.33
C ILE A 209 26.38 13.32 -7.53
N ALA A 210 27.25 13.96 -6.75
CA ALA A 210 27.49 15.41 -6.84
C ALA A 210 28.09 15.84 -8.19
N SER A 211 28.90 14.99 -8.83
CA SER A 211 29.51 15.27 -10.14
C SER A 211 28.54 15.08 -11.32
N GLY A 212 27.36 14.49 -11.10
CA GLY A 212 26.39 14.22 -12.17
C GLY A 212 26.86 13.13 -13.13
N ALA A 213 27.58 12.12 -12.64
CA ALA A 213 28.01 10.98 -13.44
C ALA A 213 26.80 10.28 -14.12
N PRO A 214 26.99 9.55 -15.23
CA PRO A 214 25.91 8.83 -15.92
C PRO A 214 25.07 7.94 -14.99
N GLU A 215 25.71 7.29 -14.01
CA GLU A 215 25.07 6.47 -12.98
C GLU A 215 24.15 7.29 -12.07
N ALA A 216 24.51 8.54 -11.77
CA ALA A 216 23.68 9.47 -11.01
C ALA A 216 22.42 9.87 -11.79
N LEU A 217 22.51 10.04 -13.10
CA LEU A 217 21.35 10.29 -13.96
C LEU A 217 20.41 9.08 -14.02
N ALA A 218 20.97 7.87 -14.11
CA ALA A 218 20.17 6.63 -14.06
C ALA A 218 19.45 6.48 -12.71
N ALA A 219 20.13 6.78 -11.60
CA ALA A 219 19.54 6.79 -10.26
C ALA A 219 18.43 7.85 -10.13
N ALA A 220 18.64 9.06 -10.66
CA ALA A 220 17.63 10.11 -10.65
C ALA A 220 16.38 9.72 -11.47
N ALA A 221 16.57 9.11 -12.64
CA ALA A 221 15.46 8.61 -13.46
C ALA A 221 14.67 7.52 -12.73
N ALA A 222 15.35 6.57 -12.08
CA ALA A 222 14.71 5.54 -11.26
C ALA A 222 13.96 6.13 -10.04
N GLY A 223 14.51 7.17 -9.42
CA GLY A 223 13.88 7.89 -8.31
C GLY A 223 12.61 8.65 -8.71
N LEU A 224 12.58 9.26 -9.91
CA LEU A 224 11.39 9.95 -10.42
C LEU A 224 10.20 9.01 -10.64
N ASP A 225 10.47 7.75 -10.97
CA ASP A 225 9.45 6.72 -11.11
C ASP A 225 8.97 6.14 -9.76
N GLY A 226 9.45 6.69 -8.62
CA GLY A 226 8.91 6.49 -7.27
C GLY A 226 9.50 5.32 -6.47
N ASP A 227 10.52 4.64 -6.99
CA ASP A 227 10.84 3.26 -6.59
C ASP A 227 12.31 3.03 -6.20
N LEU A 228 13.05 4.08 -5.81
CA LEU A 228 14.45 3.99 -5.41
C LEU A 228 14.72 4.58 -4.03
N VAL A 229 15.28 3.76 -3.13
CA VAL A 229 15.93 4.19 -1.90
C VAL A 229 17.43 4.24 -2.17
N LEU A 230 18.02 5.42 -2.01
CA LEU A 230 19.45 5.65 -2.19
C LEU A 230 20.13 5.81 -0.84
N THR A 231 21.17 5.01 -0.58
CA THR A 231 22.05 5.15 0.57
C THR A 231 23.46 5.52 0.11
N PHE A 232 24.25 6.09 1.02
CA PHE A 232 25.61 6.57 0.71
C PHE A 232 26.70 5.84 1.48
N ASP A 233 26.31 4.83 2.26
CA ASP A 233 27.19 4.00 3.04
C ASP A 233 26.66 2.57 3.07
N PRO A 234 27.54 1.55 3.01
CA PRO A 234 27.14 0.15 2.97
C PRO A 234 26.37 -0.29 4.23
N GLU A 235 26.74 0.22 5.40
CA GLU A 235 26.13 -0.15 6.68
C GLU A 235 24.64 0.25 6.73
N THR A 236 24.31 1.47 6.27
CA THR A 236 22.92 1.90 6.14
C THR A 236 22.18 1.09 5.08
N ALA A 237 22.82 0.70 3.97
CA ALA A 237 22.19 -0.16 2.98
C ALA A 237 21.80 -1.51 3.60
N GLU A 238 22.73 -2.15 4.31
CA GLU A 238 22.47 -3.41 5.01
C GLU A 238 21.39 -3.26 6.09
N ALA A 239 21.44 -2.18 6.87
CA ALA A 239 20.44 -1.88 7.90
C ALA A 239 19.04 -1.70 7.31
N VAL A 240 18.89 -0.97 6.20
CA VAL A 240 17.60 -0.81 5.50
C VAL A 240 17.11 -2.14 4.93
N ALA A 241 17.99 -2.91 4.28
CA ALA A 241 17.65 -4.22 3.72
C ALA A 241 17.23 -5.23 4.82
N ALA A 242 17.83 -5.14 6.01
CA ALA A 242 17.47 -5.94 7.17
C ALA A 242 16.16 -5.47 7.81
N ALA A 243 16.00 -4.15 8.02
CA ALA A 243 14.81 -3.55 8.62
C ALA A 243 13.54 -3.81 7.80
N GLY A 244 13.65 -3.92 6.47
CA GLY A 244 12.55 -4.32 5.60
C GLY A 244 11.96 -5.71 5.91
N ARG A 245 12.59 -6.51 6.78
CA ARG A 245 12.06 -7.80 7.26
C ARG A 245 11.53 -7.76 8.69
N GLY A 246 11.72 -6.63 9.39
CA GLY A 246 11.36 -6.45 10.79
C GLY A 246 9.92 -5.99 11.01
N PRO A 247 9.45 -6.05 12.26
CA PRO A 247 8.20 -5.41 12.65
C PRO A 247 8.25 -3.90 12.42
N ALA A 248 7.11 -3.30 12.15
CA ALA A 248 6.97 -1.85 12.06
C ALA A 248 5.74 -1.38 12.85
N ILE A 249 5.73 -0.10 13.15
CA ILE A 249 4.60 0.58 13.80
C ILE A 249 4.31 1.85 13.02
N LEU A 250 3.03 2.11 12.78
CA LEU A 250 2.56 3.39 12.27
C LEU A 250 2.15 4.28 13.44
N LEU A 251 2.62 5.53 13.43
CA LEU A 251 2.27 6.52 14.44
C LEU A 251 1.28 7.53 13.86
N SER A 252 0.16 7.74 14.56
CA SER A 252 -0.87 8.70 14.17
C SER A 252 -0.57 10.08 14.75
N LEU A 253 0.15 10.92 14.00
CA LEU A 253 0.43 12.30 14.40
C LEU A 253 -0.85 13.11 14.67
N PRO A 254 -1.92 13.01 13.85
CA PRO A 254 -3.16 13.73 14.15
C PRO A 254 -3.84 13.27 15.44
N ALA A 255 -3.76 11.98 15.79
CA ALA A 255 -4.30 11.50 17.06
C ALA A 255 -3.47 11.98 18.25
N LEU A 256 -2.14 12.00 18.10
CA LEU A 256 -1.22 12.52 19.10
C LEU A 256 -1.44 14.02 19.34
N GLU A 257 -1.62 14.81 18.28
CA GLU A 257 -1.91 16.24 18.39
C GLU A 257 -3.22 16.51 19.13
N ARG A 258 -4.30 15.76 18.81
CA ARG A 258 -5.57 15.88 19.53
C ARG A 258 -5.46 15.50 21.01
N LEU A 259 -4.62 14.51 21.34
CA LEU A 259 -4.46 14.04 22.71
C LEU A 259 -3.56 14.97 23.54
N ALA A 260 -2.42 15.38 22.98
CA ALA A 260 -1.37 16.10 23.69
C ALA A 260 -1.51 17.63 23.61
N GLY A 261 -2.17 18.15 22.57
CA GLY A 261 -2.36 19.57 22.35
C GLY A 261 -1.03 20.34 22.41
N PRO A 262 -0.88 21.34 23.31
CA PRO A 262 0.37 22.09 23.47
C PRO A 262 1.60 21.25 23.81
N ALA A 263 1.42 20.03 24.35
CA ALA A 263 2.51 19.12 24.70
C ALA A 263 2.90 18.17 23.55
N PHE A 264 2.43 18.40 22.32
CA PHE A 264 2.64 17.53 21.17
C PHE A 264 4.11 17.14 20.95
N GLU A 265 5.04 18.09 20.94
CA GLU A 265 6.46 17.82 20.68
C GLU A 265 7.06 16.87 21.73
N ALA A 266 6.80 17.14 23.01
CA ALA A 266 7.26 16.29 24.10
C ALA A 266 6.64 14.89 24.03
N ALA A 267 5.34 14.81 23.73
CA ALA A 267 4.62 13.54 23.57
C ALA A 267 5.16 12.74 22.37
N LEU A 268 5.52 13.40 21.27
CA LEU A 268 6.07 12.75 20.08
C LEU A 268 7.45 12.16 20.37
N VAL A 269 8.31 12.91 21.05
CA VAL A 269 9.63 12.42 21.47
C VAL A 269 9.48 11.18 22.35
N ASP A 270 8.59 11.21 23.35
CA ASP A 270 8.37 10.08 24.23
C ASP A 270 7.75 8.88 23.50
N LEU A 271 6.80 9.10 22.58
CA LEU A 271 6.18 8.04 21.77
C LEU A 271 7.21 7.34 20.87
N VAL A 272 8.05 8.12 20.17
CA VAL A 272 9.10 7.59 19.30
C VAL A 272 10.13 6.83 20.13
N HIS A 273 10.62 7.41 21.23
CA HIS A 273 11.58 6.74 22.11
C HIS A 273 11.04 5.40 22.63
N LEU A 274 9.77 5.37 23.05
CA LEU A 274 9.12 4.16 23.56
C LEU A 274 9.13 3.04 22.51
N TRP A 275 8.69 3.33 21.29
CA TRP A 275 8.61 2.34 20.22
C TRP A 275 9.97 1.97 19.62
N THR A 276 10.90 2.93 19.48
CA THR A 276 12.26 2.63 19.01
C THR A 276 12.97 1.66 19.93
N ARG A 277 12.84 1.82 21.26
CA ARG A 277 13.45 0.88 22.22
C ARG A 277 12.81 -0.50 22.17
N ALA A 278 11.48 -0.56 22.02
CA ALA A 278 10.75 -1.82 21.93
C ALA A 278 11.11 -2.59 20.64
N LEU A 279 11.24 -1.91 19.50
CA LEU A 279 11.55 -2.56 18.22
C LEU A 279 13.03 -2.94 18.07
N ALA A 280 13.91 -2.42 18.93
CA ALA A 280 15.34 -2.74 18.95
C ALA A 280 15.70 -3.87 19.92
N ALA A 281 14.76 -4.32 20.75
CA ALA A 281 14.94 -5.42 21.71
C ALA A 281 14.77 -6.79 21.05
#